data_AF-A0A2H3E0I8-F1
#
_entry.id   AF-A0A2H3E0I8-F1
#
_cell.length_a   1.000
_cell.length_b   1.000
_cell.length_c   1.000
_cell.angle_alpha   90.00
_cell.angle_beta   90.00
_cell.angle_gamma   90.00
#
_symmetry.space_group_name_H-M   'P 1'
#
loop_
_entity.id
_entity.type
_entity.pdbx_description
1 polymer ?
#
loop_
_entity_poly.entity_id
_entity_poly.type
_entity_poly.pdbx_seq_one_letter_code
_entity_poly.pdbx_strand_id
1 'polypeptide(L)'
;MEGVRSAVNATQNRPLRFASTDTFVRLLKVAFICEDDALSHSVQSQWLCRLFRGELSPLPAIEMGSREPSRLEHLLSHAYYVHMVGLDPLLSAGQSIEVRSPLSKIQNVHVLCGYYSLSTFIAKIRECPPPFRRGRGCTSHDDCERVWTARWGVAMKNSLVGPEVDILGRLRSVVLELGRNQSLPLAMFRHCRMNALGSVTKLRETISKQLNHHFDL
;
A
#
# COMPACT_ATOMS: atom_id res chain seq x y z
N MET A 1 18.53 9.67 -9.28
CA MET A 1 17.25 10.23 -8.80
C MET A 1 16.73 11.16 -9.88
N GLU A 2 16.41 10.61 -11.06
CA GLU A 2 16.00 11.39 -12.26
C GLU A 2 14.81 10.74 -13.01
N GLY A 3 14.55 9.44 -12.86
CA GLY A 3 13.46 8.76 -13.59
C GLY A 3 12.03 8.97 -13.05
N VAL A 4 11.84 9.55 -11.86
CA VAL A 4 10.50 9.73 -11.25
C VAL A 4 10.05 11.19 -11.25
N ARG A 5 10.98 12.14 -11.41
CA ARG A 5 10.66 13.58 -11.50
C ARG A 5 10.31 14.03 -12.92
N SER A 6 10.70 13.27 -13.96
CA SER A 6 10.40 13.62 -15.35
C SER A 6 8.92 13.42 -15.75
N ALA A 7 8.09 12.84 -14.88
CA ALA A 7 6.66 12.62 -15.14
C ALA A 7 5.74 13.72 -14.58
N VAL A 8 6.29 14.75 -13.94
CA VAL A 8 5.50 15.83 -13.31
C VAL A 8 5.00 16.86 -14.34
N ASN A 9 5.63 16.93 -15.53
CA ASN A 9 5.28 17.89 -16.59
C ASN A 9 4.20 17.40 -17.59
N ALA A 10 3.62 16.22 -17.41
CA ALA A 10 2.51 15.71 -18.24
C ALA A 10 1.12 15.88 -17.58
N THR A 11 0.96 16.91 -16.75
CA THR A 11 -0.15 17.03 -15.79
C THR A 11 -1.38 17.80 -16.28
N GLN A 12 -1.45 18.20 -17.56
CA GLN A 12 -2.57 19.01 -18.06
C GLN A 12 -3.72 18.26 -18.73
N ASN A 13 -3.61 16.96 -19.04
CA ASN A 13 -4.77 16.21 -19.58
C ASN A 13 -4.70 14.71 -19.25
N ARG A 14 -5.15 14.32 -18.05
CA ARG A 14 -5.53 12.93 -17.78
C ARG A 14 -7.05 12.85 -17.80
N PRO A 15 -7.68 12.26 -18.83
CA PRO A 15 -9.14 12.23 -18.99
C PRO A 15 -9.88 11.68 -17.76
N LEU A 16 -9.22 10.78 -17.01
CA LEU A 16 -9.82 10.10 -15.85
C LEU A 16 -9.62 10.81 -14.51
N ARG A 17 -8.91 11.95 -14.48
CA ARG A 17 -8.61 12.68 -13.24
C ARG A 17 -9.88 13.06 -12.47
N PHE A 18 -10.91 13.49 -13.20
CA PHE A 18 -12.19 13.95 -12.64
C PHE A 18 -13.37 13.03 -13.00
N ALA A 19 -13.09 11.85 -13.57
CA ALA A 19 -14.13 10.92 -14.02
C ALA A 19 -14.96 10.38 -12.85
N SER A 20 -16.26 10.13 -13.04
CA SER A 20 -17.07 9.46 -12.00
C SER A 20 -16.70 7.98 -11.88
N THR A 21 -17.07 7.34 -10.77
CA THR A 21 -16.98 5.87 -10.62
C THR A 21 -17.65 5.14 -11.78
N ASP A 22 -18.84 5.61 -12.22
CA ASP A 22 -19.55 5.02 -13.36
C ASP A 22 -18.73 5.04 -14.65
N THR A 23 -17.92 6.10 -14.84
CA THR A 23 -17.03 6.21 -16.01
C THR A 23 -15.95 5.13 -15.96
N PHE A 24 -15.33 4.90 -14.80
CA PHE A 24 -14.37 3.81 -14.64
C PHE A 24 -15.00 2.44 -14.90
N VAL A 25 -16.18 2.18 -14.34
CA VAL A 25 -16.93 0.93 -14.58
C VAL A 25 -17.22 0.72 -16.07
N ARG A 26 -17.72 1.76 -16.76
CA ARG A 26 -18.02 1.69 -18.19
C ARG A 26 -16.77 1.43 -19.02
N LEU A 27 -15.67 2.13 -18.73
CA LEU A 27 -14.41 1.95 -19.45
C LEU A 27 -13.83 0.55 -19.26
N LEU A 28 -13.89 -0.01 -18.05
CA LEU A 28 -13.47 -1.40 -17.83
C LEU A 28 -14.36 -2.37 -18.60
N LYS A 29 -15.68 -2.18 -18.61
CA LYS A 29 -16.58 -3.02 -19.41
C LYS A 29 -16.25 -2.95 -20.91
N VAL A 30 -15.95 -1.76 -21.43
CA VAL A 30 -15.53 -1.60 -22.84
C VAL A 30 -14.20 -2.30 -23.09
N ALA A 31 -13.20 -2.08 -22.24
CA ALA A 31 -11.91 -2.76 -22.32
C ALA A 31 -12.08 -4.29 -22.31
N PHE A 32 -13.05 -4.78 -21.53
CA PHE A 32 -13.35 -6.20 -21.43
C PHE A 32 -13.98 -6.79 -22.68
N ILE A 33 -14.92 -6.07 -23.29
CA ILE A 33 -15.57 -6.47 -24.54
C ILE A 33 -14.59 -6.41 -25.71
N CYS A 34 -13.69 -5.43 -25.72
CA CYS A 34 -12.70 -5.24 -26.77
C CYS A 34 -11.41 -6.05 -26.55
N GLU A 35 -11.30 -6.80 -25.45
CA GLU A 35 -10.08 -7.54 -25.06
C GLU A 35 -8.82 -6.64 -25.03
N ASP A 36 -9.00 -5.36 -24.65
CA ASP A 36 -7.91 -4.39 -24.54
C ASP A 36 -7.33 -4.36 -23.13
N ASP A 37 -6.33 -5.21 -22.90
CA ASP A 37 -5.65 -5.31 -21.61
C ASP A 37 -4.88 -4.03 -21.24
N ALA A 38 -4.35 -3.31 -22.23
CA ALA A 38 -3.62 -2.06 -21.98
C ALA A 38 -4.56 -0.97 -21.44
N LEU A 39 -5.75 -0.85 -22.05
CA LEU A 39 -6.81 0.04 -21.55
C LEU A 39 -7.27 -0.40 -20.16
N SER A 40 -7.54 -1.70 -19.96
CA SER A 40 -7.93 -2.25 -18.65
C SER A 40 -6.92 -1.88 -17.56
N HIS A 41 -5.63 -2.16 -17.78
CA HIS A 41 -4.56 -1.82 -16.83
C HIS A 41 -4.47 -0.31 -16.57
N SER A 42 -4.60 0.52 -17.60
CA SER A 42 -4.56 1.97 -17.46
C SER A 42 -5.72 2.50 -16.61
N VAL A 43 -6.93 2.01 -16.86
CA VAL A 43 -8.15 2.38 -16.10
C VAL A 43 -8.04 1.91 -14.65
N GLN A 44 -7.62 0.67 -14.40
CA GLN A 44 -7.38 0.13 -13.05
C GLN A 44 -6.34 0.97 -12.29
N SER A 45 -5.22 1.31 -12.93
CA SER A 45 -4.16 2.12 -12.33
C SER A 45 -4.65 3.51 -11.91
N GLN A 46 -5.42 4.20 -12.78
CA GLN A 46 -5.99 5.49 -12.43
C GLN A 46 -7.06 5.37 -11.33
N TRP A 47 -7.88 4.30 -11.33
CA TRP A 47 -8.87 4.07 -10.28
C TRP A 47 -8.19 3.88 -8.93
N LEU A 48 -7.17 3.01 -8.86
CA LEU A 48 -6.39 2.78 -7.65
C LEU A 48 -5.76 4.06 -7.11
N CYS A 49 -5.18 4.89 -7.99
CA CYS A 49 -4.62 6.18 -7.57
C CYS A 49 -5.66 7.05 -6.85
N ARG A 50 -6.92 7.01 -7.29
CA ARG A 50 -8.00 7.80 -6.70
C ARG A 50 -8.59 7.17 -5.44
N LEU A 51 -8.63 5.83 -5.36
CA LEU A 51 -8.97 5.12 -4.11
C LEU A 51 -7.98 5.47 -2.99
N PHE A 52 -6.67 5.39 -3.26
CA PHE A 52 -5.64 5.73 -2.27
C PHE A 52 -5.60 7.22 -1.88
N ARG A 53 -6.23 8.09 -2.65
CA ARG A 53 -6.38 9.52 -2.31
C ARG A 53 -7.69 9.80 -1.55
N GLY A 54 -8.54 8.80 -1.36
CA GLY A 54 -9.89 8.98 -0.80
C GLY A 54 -10.83 9.75 -1.71
N GLU A 55 -10.51 9.89 -3.01
CA GLU A 55 -11.33 10.65 -3.96
C GLU A 55 -12.52 9.83 -4.50
N LEU A 56 -12.49 8.50 -4.35
CA LEU A 56 -13.54 7.59 -4.79
C LEU A 56 -13.80 6.55 -3.69
N SER A 57 -15.05 6.10 -3.58
CA SER A 57 -15.43 4.99 -2.70
C SER A 57 -14.85 3.67 -3.23
N PRO A 58 -14.32 2.78 -2.35
CA PRO A 58 -13.83 1.47 -2.75
C PRO A 58 -14.96 0.48 -3.10
N LEU A 59 -16.20 0.72 -2.65
CA LEU A 59 -17.30 -0.25 -2.77
C LEU A 59 -17.60 -0.67 -4.23
N PRO A 60 -17.70 0.25 -5.21
CA PRO A 60 -17.96 -0.17 -6.59
C PRO A 60 -16.79 -0.95 -7.21
N ALA A 61 -15.55 -0.69 -6.76
CA ALA A 61 -14.39 -1.46 -7.19
C ALA A 61 -14.40 -2.87 -6.60
N ILE A 62 -14.84 -3.02 -5.34
CA ILE A 62 -15.09 -4.34 -4.72
C ILE A 62 -16.18 -5.08 -5.48
N GLU A 63 -17.34 -4.44 -5.71
CA GLU A 63 -18.47 -5.07 -6.42
C GLU A 63 -18.06 -5.53 -7.83
N MET A 64 -17.37 -4.67 -8.59
CA MET A 64 -16.92 -5.00 -9.93
C MET A 64 -15.84 -6.08 -9.92
N GLY A 65 -14.86 -5.97 -9.02
CA GLY A 65 -13.78 -6.96 -8.88
C GLY A 65 -14.29 -8.33 -8.45
N SER A 66 -15.28 -8.40 -7.57
CA SER A 66 -15.91 -9.67 -7.16
C SER A 66 -16.64 -10.39 -8.30
N ARG A 67 -17.08 -9.68 -9.34
CA ARG A 67 -17.70 -10.29 -10.53
C ARG A 67 -16.67 -10.84 -11.51
N GLU A 68 -15.49 -10.23 -11.57
CA GLU A 68 -14.43 -10.53 -12.56
C GLU A 68 -13.06 -10.73 -11.88
N PRO A 69 -12.94 -11.66 -10.90
CA PRO A 69 -11.75 -11.76 -10.05
C PRO A 69 -10.47 -12.05 -10.85
N SER A 70 -10.55 -12.88 -11.90
CA SER A 70 -9.40 -13.23 -12.75
C SER A 70 -8.78 -12.03 -13.49
N ARG A 71 -9.56 -10.97 -13.73
CA ARG A 71 -9.13 -9.78 -14.49
C ARG A 71 -8.84 -8.58 -13.60
N LEU A 72 -9.46 -8.57 -12.41
CA LEU A 72 -9.49 -7.43 -11.50
C LEU A 72 -8.91 -7.74 -10.12
N GLU A 73 -8.26 -8.89 -9.90
CA GLU A 73 -7.66 -9.29 -8.62
C GLU A 73 -6.85 -8.15 -7.97
N HIS A 74 -6.00 -7.49 -8.76
CA HIS A 74 -5.18 -6.38 -8.28
C HIS A 74 -6.04 -5.19 -7.84
N LEU A 75 -7.06 -4.80 -8.62
CA LEU A 75 -8.00 -3.74 -8.23
C LEU A 75 -8.79 -4.14 -6.98
N LEU A 76 -9.29 -5.37 -6.94
CA LEU A 76 -10.13 -5.92 -5.88
C LEU A 76 -9.41 -5.96 -4.53
N SER A 77 -8.22 -6.57 -4.49
CA SER A 77 -7.40 -6.67 -3.26
C SER A 77 -7.05 -5.30 -2.68
N HIS A 78 -6.73 -4.32 -3.53
CA HIS A 78 -6.46 -2.96 -3.08
C HIS A 78 -7.74 -2.20 -2.67
N ALA A 79 -8.88 -2.47 -3.30
CA ALA A 79 -10.15 -1.88 -2.90
C ALA A 79 -10.59 -2.40 -1.51
N TYR A 80 -10.44 -3.70 -1.25
CA TYR A 80 -10.61 -4.25 0.09
C TYR A 80 -9.64 -3.64 1.10
N TYR A 81 -8.37 -3.48 0.74
CA TYR A 81 -7.39 -2.82 1.59
C TYR A 81 -7.81 -1.39 1.99
N VAL A 82 -8.19 -0.56 1.02
CA VAL A 82 -8.63 0.82 1.28
C VAL A 82 -9.90 0.83 2.12
N HIS A 83 -10.85 -0.07 1.86
CA HIS A 83 -12.07 -0.18 2.65
C HIS A 83 -11.79 -0.58 4.10
N MET A 84 -10.97 -1.62 4.31
CA MET A 84 -10.54 -2.11 5.61
C MET A 84 -9.83 -1.03 6.43
N VAL A 85 -8.90 -0.29 5.81
CA VAL A 85 -8.21 0.84 6.45
C VAL A 85 -9.20 1.91 6.91
N GLY A 86 -10.24 2.20 6.11
CA GLY A 86 -11.30 3.12 6.49
C GLY A 86 -12.19 2.63 7.65
N LEU A 87 -12.28 1.31 7.85
CA LEU A 87 -13.03 0.68 8.93
C LEU A 87 -12.22 0.46 10.22
N ASP A 88 -10.91 0.70 10.20
CA ASP A 88 -10.01 0.48 11.34
C ASP A 88 -10.54 1.03 12.67
N PRO A 89 -11.07 2.27 12.78
CA PRO A 89 -11.57 2.78 14.07
C PRO A 89 -12.73 1.97 14.67
N LEU A 90 -13.53 1.31 13.83
CA LEU A 90 -14.64 0.47 14.26
C LEU A 90 -14.13 -0.93 14.64
N LEU A 91 -13.23 -1.47 13.80
CA LEU A 91 -12.63 -2.79 13.97
C LEU A 91 -11.74 -2.86 15.23
N SER A 92 -10.93 -1.83 15.46
CA SER A 92 -10.07 -1.72 16.65
C SER A 92 -10.89 -1.59 17.94
N ALA A 93 -12.12 -1.07 17.85
CA ALA A 93 -13.07 -0.99 18.96
C ALA A 93 -13.89 -2.28 19.14
N GLY A 94 -13.63 -3.33 18.36
CA GLY A 94 -14.35 -4.61 18.43
C GLY A 94 -15.78 -4.55 17.93
N GLN A 95 -16.15 -3.54 17.14
CA GLN A 95 -17.51 -3.40 16.61
C GLN A 95 -17.75 -4.33 15.42
N SER A 96 -18.94 -4.92 15.35
CA SER A 96 -19.35 -5.72 14.19
C SER A 96 -19.61 -4.84 12.97
N ILE A 97 -18.98 -5.16 11.85
CA ILE A 97 -19.17 -4.47 10.56
C ILE A 97 -20.51 -4.86 9.92
N GLU A 98 -21.04 -6.06 10.21
CA GLU A 98 -22.15 -6.66 9.46
C GLU A 98 -23.45 -5.86 9.51
N VAL A 99 -23.74 -5.18 10.62
CA VAL A 99 -25.04 -4.53 10.86
C VAL A 99 -25.26 -3.31 9.96
N ARG A 100 -24.20 -2.73 9.39
CA ARG A 100 -24.28 -1.52 8.55
C ARG A 100 -23.47 -1.63 7.26
N SER A 101 -22.99 -2.82 6.91
CA SER A 101 -22.10 -2.99 5.77
C SER A 101 -22.90 -2.99 4.45
N PRO A 102 -22.49 -2.18 3.46
CA PRO A 102 -22.99 -2.29 2.10
C PRO A 102 -22.40 -3.49 1.35
N LEU A 103 -21.48 -4.24 1.98
CA LEU A 103 -20.86 -5.45 1.43
C LEU A 103 -21.66 -6.71 1.79
N SER A 104 -21.59 -7.71 0.91
CA SER A 104 -22.15 -9.04 1.18
C SER A 104 -21.42 -9.73 2.35
N LYS A 105 -22.02 -10.79 2.90
CA LYS A 105 -21.40 -11.58 3.99
C LYS A 105 -20.00 -12.08 3.63
N ILE A 106 -19.85 -12.63 2.42
CA ILE A 106 -18.56 -13.16 1.94
C ILE A 106 -17.54 -12.02 1.80
N GLN A 107 -17.95 -10.88 1.27
CA GLN A 107 -17.08 -9.70 1.15
C GLN A 107 -16.63 -9.18 2.52
N ASN A 108 -17.51 -9.19 3.54
CA ASN A 108 -17.12 -8.85 4.91
C ASN A 108 -16.12 -9.86 5.51
N VAL A 109 -16.25 -11.16 5.19
CA VAL A 109 -15.26 -12.17 5.58
C VAL A 109 -13.88 -11.83 5.02
N HIS A 110 -13.77 -11.49 3.72
CA HIS A 110 -12.49 -11.07 3.13
C HIS A 110 -11.89 -9.86 3.84
N VAL A 111 -12.70 -8.84 4.18
CA VAL A 111 -12.25 -7.66 4.94
C VAL A 111 -11.67 -8.06 6.31
N LEU A 112 -12.34 -8.96 7.03
CA LEU A 112 -11.88 -9.44 8.33
C LEU A 112 -10.61 -10.29 8.21
N CYS A 113 -10.51 -11.19 7.22
CA CYS A 113 -9.29 -11.93 6.91
C CYS A 113 -8.11 -10.99 6.70
N GLY A 114 -8.31 -9.95 5.87
CA GLY A 114 -7.33 -8.90 5.63
C GLY A 114 -6.91 -8.19 6.91
N TYR A 115 -7.87 -7.79 7.73
CA TYR A 115 -7.62 -7.07 8.98
C TYR A 115 -6.74 -7.88 9.94
N TYR A 116 -7.10 -9.13 10.21
CA TYR A 116 -6.32 -9.99 11.11
C TYR A 116 -4.95 -10.31 10.53
N SER A 117 -4.88 -10.70 9.26
CA SER A 117 -3.64 -11.05 8.59
C SER A 117 -2.65 -9.89 8.59
N LEU A 118 -3.09 -8.69 8.22
CA LEU A 118 -2.25 -7.50 8.19
C LEU A 118 -1.89 -7.01 9.60
N SER A 119 -2.79 -7.09 10.58
CA SER A 119 -2.49 -6.72 11.96
C SER A 119 -1.36 -7.56 12.55
N THR A 120 -1.43 -8.89 12.39
CA THR A 120 -0.35 -9.81 12.80
C THR A 120 0.95 -9.52 12.06
N PHE A 121 0.86 -9.26 10.76
CA PHE A 121 2.04 -8.97 9.94
C PHE A 121 2.72 -7.65 10.34
N ILE A 122 1.94 -6.60 10.65
CA ILE A 122 2.43 -5.32 11.16
C ILE A 122 3.16 -5.49 12.48
N ALA A 123 2.60 -6.27 13.42
CA ALA A 123 3.25 -6.55 14.70
C ALA A 123 4.65 -7.14 14.49
N LYS A 124 4.77 -8.13 13.60
CA LYS A 124 6.06 -8.74 13.24
C LYS A 124 7.04 -7.75 12.61
N ILE A 125 6.58 -6.91 11.67
CA ILE A 125 7.41 -5.90 11.01
C ILE A 125 7.91 -4.84 12.00
N ARG A 126 7.10 -4.48 13.01
CA ARG A 126 7.50 -3.49 14.03
C ARG A 126 8.72 -3.97 14.82
N GLU A 127 8.77 -5.27 15.13
CA GLU A 127 9.87 -5.89 15.88
C GLU A 127 11.10 -6.13 14.99
N CYS A 128 10.88 -6.52 13.73
CA CYS A 128 11.94 -6.94 12.83
C CYS A 128 12.07 -5.99 11.62
N PRO A 129 13.06 -5.07 11.60
CA PRO A 129 13.31 -4.23 10.43
C PRO A 129 13.61 -5.07 9.18
N PRO A 130 13.28 -4.57 7.98
CA PRO A 130 13.64 -5.27 6.74
C PRO A 130 15.17 -5.33 6.59
N PRO A 131 15.75 -6.52 6.35
CA PRO A 131 17.19 -6.67 6.20
C PRO A 131 17.68 -5.94 4.94
N PHE A 132 18.94 -5.50 4.96
CA PHE A 132 19.54 -4.80 3.83
C PHE A 132 20.97 -5.28 3.59
N ARG A 133 21.42 -5.21 2.33
CA ARG A 133 22.75 -5.67 1.94
C ARG A 133 23.82 -4.66 2.37
N ARG A 134 24.99 -5.16 2.78
CA ARG A 134 26.22 -4.36 2.98
C ARG A 134 26.50 -3.48 1.77
N GLY A 135 26.74 -2.20 2.03
CA GLY A 135 27.18 -1.25 1.00
C GLY A 135 28.63 -1.49 0.59
N ARG A 136 28.96 -1.28 -0.69
CA ARG A 136 30.35 -1.35 -1.17
C ARG A 136 31.24 -0.38 -0.39
N GLY A 137 32.31 -0.89 0.21
CA GLY A 137 33.26 -0.10 1.01
C GLY A 137 32.89 0.13 2.47
N CYS A 138 31.74 -0.37 2.95
CA CYS A 138 31.43 -0.36 4.39
C CYS A 138 32.34 -1.35 5.11
N THR A 139 33.07 -0.95 6.16
CA THR A 139 33.91 -1.84 6.97
C THR A 139 33.17 -2.42 8.17
N SER A 140 32.27 -1.65 8.78
CA SER A 140 31.49 -2.05 9.96
C SER A 140 30.00 -2.19 9.63
N HIS A 141 29.62 -3.30 9.01
CA HIS A 141 28.22 -3.51 8.60
C HIS A 141 27.29 -3.73 9.80
N ASP A 142 27.74 -4.49 10.79
CA ASP A 142 26.99 -4.81 12.00
C ASP A 142 26.63 -3.54 12.78
N ASP A 143 27.51 -2.53 12.78
CA ASP A 143 27.23 -1.21 13.35
C ASP A 143 26.08 -0.52 12.62
N CYS A 144 26.08 -0.58 11.28
CA CYS A 144 24.99 -0.03 10.48
C CYS A 144 23.67 -0.77 10.74
N GLU A 145 23.70 -2.09 10.93
CA GLU A 145 22.52 -2.89 11.26
C GLU A 145 21.98 -2.54 12.65
N ARG A 146 22.85 -2.42 13.66
CA ARG A 146 22.44 -1.99 15.00
C ARG A 146 21.80 -0.61 15.01
N VAL A 147 22.42 0.35 14.30
CA VAL A 147 21.85 1.70 14.14
C VAL A 147 20.51 1.64 13.42
N TRP A 148 20.40 0.84 12.36
CA TRP A 148 19.16 0.68 11.62
C TRP A 148 18.04 0.14 12.50
N THR A 149 18.28 -0.93 13.26
CA THR A 149 17.32 -1.53 14.19
C THR A 149 16.88 -0.55 15.26
N ALA A 150 17.81 0.19 15.87
CA ALA A 150 17.49 1.20 16.88
C ALA A 150 16.60 2.32 16.31
N ARG A 151 16.87 2.77 15.07
CA ARG A 151 16.10 3.83 14.41
C ARG A 151 14.76 3.35 13.87
N TRP A 152 14.68 2.08 13.47
CA TRP A 152 13.46 1.45 12.98
C TRP A 152 12.34 1.47 14.01
N GLY A 153 12.62 1.01 15.24
CA GLY A 153 11.60 0.96 16.30
C GLY A 153 11.04 2.35 16.63
N VAL A 154 11.90 3.38 16.62
CA VAL A 154 11.48 4.77 16.82
C VAL A 154 10.61 5.25 15.64
N ALA A 155 11.03 5.03 14.40
CA ALA A 155 10.28 5.46 13.23
C ALA A 155 8.93 4.74 13.11
N MET A 156 8.86 3.44 13.38
CA MET A 156 7.60 2.69 13.38
C MET A 156 6.64 3.19 14.46
N LYS A 157 7.14 3.55 15.66
CA LYS A 157 6.34 4.18 16.72
C LYS A 157 5.90 5.59 16.38
N ASN A 158 6.72 6.39 15.69
CA ASN A 158 6.36 7.75 15.32
C ASN A 158 5.43 7.81 14.10
N SER A 159 5.42 6.76 13.27
CA SER A 159 4.57 6.65 12.08
C SER A 159 3.06 6.50 12.37
N LEU A 160 2.62 6.70 13.63
CA LEU A 160 1.23 6.56 14.11
C LEU A 160 0.21 7.53 13.51
N VAL A 161 0.55 8.31 12.47
CA VAL A 161 -0.41 9.15 11.77
C VAL A 161 -1.29 8.27 10.88
N GLY A 162 -2.46 7.90 11.41
CA GLY A 162 -3.50 7.16 10.69
C GLY A 162 -3.81 5.77 11.25
N PRO A 163 -4.71 5.03 10.59
CA PRO A 163 -5.13 3.69 10.98
C PRO A 163 -3.98 2.74 11.32
N GLU A 164 -4.18 1.85 12.29
CA GLU A 164 -3.14 0.90 12.70
C GLU A 164 -2.79 -0.06 11.55
N VAL A 165 -3.81 -0.53 10.84
CA VAL A 165 -3.68 -1.49 9.73
C VAL A 165 -3.17 -0.90 8.40
N ASP A 166 -2.95 0.42 8.30
CA ASP A 166 -2.40 1.06 7.11
C ASP A 166 -0.88 0.83 6.95
N ILE A 167 -0.47 -0.43 6.74
CA ILE A 167 0.95 -0.77 6.57
C ILE A 167 1.61 -0.07 5.37
N LEU A 168 0.90 0.12 4.25
CA LEU A 168 1.46 0.74 3.05
C LEU A 168 1.73 2.23 3.25
N GLY A 169 0.83 2.93 3.95
CA GLY A 169 1.01 4.31 4.38
C GLY A 169 2.14 4.43 5.41
N ARG A 170 2.16 3.55 6.42
CA ARG A 170 3.19 3.53 7.47
C ARG A 170 4.60 3.34 6.92
N LEU A 171 4.82 2.33 6.08
CA LEU A 171 6.14 2.08 5.48
C LEU A 171 6.60 3.27 4.62
N ARG A 172 5.66 3.92 3.90
CA ARG A 172 5.97 5.16 3.16
C ARG A 172 6.40 6.28 4.10
N SER A 173 5.67 6.49 5.19
CA SER A 173 6.00 7.52 6.20
C SER A 173 7.35 7.26 6.85
N VAL A 174 7.66 6.01 7.20
CA VAL A 174 8.96 5.61 7.77
C VAL A 174 10.12 5.91 6.82
N VAL A 175 9.99 5.61 5.53
CA VAL A 175 11.02 5.95 4.52
C VAL A 175 11.24 7.46 4.45
N LEU A 176 10.17 8.25 4.51
CA LEU A 176 10.26 9.71 4.47
C LEU A 176 10.89 10.28 5.75
N GLU A 177 10.51 9.77 6.92
CA GLU A 177 11.04 10.19 8.22
C GLU A 177 12.54 9.86 8.33
N LEU A 178 12.92 8.61 8.08
CA LEU A 178 14.32 8.16 8.14
C LEU A 178 15.17 8.81 7.04
N GLY A 179 14.59 9.08 5.87
CA GLY A 179 15.26 9.80 4.79
C GLY A 179 15.57 11.27 5.12
N ARG A 180 14.73 11.92 5.93
CA ARG A 180 14.93 13.31 6.40
C ARG A 180 15.76 13.41 7.68
N ASN A 181 15.96 12.31 8.39
CA ASN A 181 16.70 12.29 9.64
C ASN A 181 18.17 12.65 9.42
N GLN A 182 18.61 13.79 9.99
CA GLN A 182 19.98 14.31 9.84
C GLN A 182 21.03 13.50 10.61
N SER A 183 20.63 12.77 11.65
CA SER A 183 21.55 11.93 12.44
C SER A 183 21.88 10.60 11.76
N LEU A 184 20.98 10.09 10.91
CA LEU A 184 21.17 8.83 10.20
C LEU A 184 22.39 8.81 9.26
N PRO A 185 22.66 9.85 8.44
CA PRO A 185 23.90 9.92 7.66
C PRO A 185 25.19 9.91 8.49
N LEU A 186 25.14 10.38 9.74
CA LEU A 186 26.31 10.40 10.63
C LEU A 186 26.56 9.02 11.26
N ALA A 187 25.50 8.24 11.48
CA ALA A 187 25.55 6.96 12.17
C ALA A 187 25.61 5.74 11.22
N MET A 188 25.32 5.92 9.93
CA MET A 188 25.34 4.83 8.95
C MET A 188 26.15 5.18 7.71
N PHE A 189 26.91 4.21 7.21
CA PHE A 189 27.58 4.34 5.92
C PHE A 189 26.58 4.62 4.78
N ARG A 190 26.92 5.54 3.88
CA ARG A 190 26.01 6.07 2.84
C ARG A 190 25.31 4.98 2.04
N HIS A 191 26.04 3.98 1.53
CA HIS A 191 25.45 2.91 0.73
C HIS A 191 24.62 1.93 1.56
N CYS A 192 25.00 1.65 2.82
CA CYS A 192 24.19 0.86 3.74
C CYS A 192 22.83 1.53 3.99
N ARG A 193 22.84 2.85 4.26
CA ARG A 193 21.60 3.63 4.43
C ARG A 193 20.71 3.60 3.18
N MET A 194 21.28 3.77 1.99
CA MET A 194 20.52 3.68 0.74
C MET A 194 19.90 2.30 0.55
N ASN A 195 20.66 1.24 0.83
CA ASN A 195 20.17 -0.13 0.75
C ASN A 195 19.07 -0.41 1.79
N ALA A 196 19.18 0.15 3.00
CA ALA A 196 18.17 0.03 4.05
C ALA A 196 16.85 0.74 3.68
N LEU A 197 16.90 1.98 3.20
CA LEU A 197 15.69 2.66 2.71
C LEU A 197 15.10 1.95 1.48
N GLY A 198 15.96 1.40 0.63
CA GLY A 198 15.58 0.57 -0.51
C GLY A 198 14.87 -0.72 -0.10
N SER A 199 15.30 -1.38 1.00
CA SER A 199 14.67 -2.62 1.46
C SER A 199 13.26 -2.37 2.00
N VAL A 200 13.02 -1.25 2.69
CA VAL A 200 11.68 -0.84 3.12
C VAL A 200 10.77 -0.54 1.93
N THR A 201 11.30 0.17 0.92
CA THR A 201 10.55 0.47 -0.32
C THR A 201 10.17 -0.82 -1.04
N LYS A 202 11.12 -1.75 -1.16
CA LYS A 202 10.88 -3.07 -1.77
C LYS A 202 9.86 -3.89 -0.99
N LEU A 203 9.94 -3.88 0.35
CA LEU A 203 8.95 -4.57 1.19
C LEU A 203 7.54 -4.01 0.97
N ARG A 204 7.39 -2.69 0.93
CA ARG A 204 6.10 -2.04 0.64
C ARG A 204 5.55 -2.47 -0.73
N GLU A 205 6.39 -2.51 -1.75
CA GLU A 205 6.00 -2.99 -3.09
C GLU A 205 5.59 -4.47 -3.09
N THR A 206 6.33 -5.31 -2.36
CA THR A 206 5.99 -6.74 -2.20
C THR A 206 4.62 -6.91 -1.55
N ILE A 207 4.36 -6.21 -0.43
CA ILE A 207 3.07 -6.28 0.26
C ILE A 207 1.94 -5.82 -0.66
N SER A 208 2.13 -4.69 -1.37
CA SER A 208 1.14 -4.17 -2.33
C SER A 208 0.79 -5.21 -3.40
N LYS A 209 1.78 -5.93 -3.92
CA LYS A 209 1.57 -6.99 -4.93
C LYS A 209 0.94 -8.27 -4.38
N GLN A 210 1.04 -8.50 -3.07
CA GLN A 210 0.60 -9.71 -2.38
C GLN A 210 -0.63 -9.46 -1.51
N LEU A 211 -1.34 -8.33 -1.69
CA LEU A 211 -2.51 -7.99 -0.88
C LEU A 211 -3.59 -9.06 -0.99
N ASN A 212 -3.82 -9.62 -2.18
CA ASN A 212 -4.76 -10.71 -2.43
C ASN A 212 -4.65 -11.85 -1.39
N HIS A 213 -3.43 -12.28 -1.07
CA HIS A 213 -3.19 -13.34 -0.08
C HIS A 213 -3.63 -12.99 1.34
N HIS A 214 -3.64 -11.70 1.70
CA HIS A 214 -4.13 -11.26 3.00
C HIS A 214 -5.67 -11.29 3.08
N PHE A 215 -6.34 -11.09 1.96
CA PHE A 215 -7.81 -11.03 1.87
C PHE A 215 -8.45 -12.37 1.48
N ASP A 216 -7.67 -13.45 1.31
CA ASP A 216 -8.14 -14.77 0.87
C ASP A 216 -8.89 -14.71 -0.48
N LEU A 217 -8.24 -14.09 -1.47
CA LEU A 217 -8.74 -13.87 -2.83
C LEU A 217 -7.99 -14.72 -3.86
#